data_AF-A0A504XVM5-F1
#
_entry.id   AF-A0A504XVM5-F1
#
_cell.length_a   1.000
_cell.length_b   1.000
_cell.length_c   1.000
_cell.angle_alpha   90.00
_cell.angle_beta   90.00
_cell.angle_gamma   90.00
#
_symmetry.space_group_name_H-M   'P 1'
#
loop_
_entity.id
_entity.type
_entity.pdbx_description
1 polymer ?
#
loop_
_entity_poly.entity_id
_entity_poly.type
_entity_poly.pdbx_seq_one_letter_code
_entity_poly.pdbx_strand_id
1 'polypeptide(L)'
;MLARRGVTAIPAGAVSTSPTSAPLTVATRCVHAGIFDHPPFSYRRQHTFNTLPMHDANRFGGRTAYLREIGPIDHKKKGRLFKRDLPTLQFNVDVWCAQQTLRKQWKGRDWDVVEMPFEMAPKELQRVVPEKYTDVPMMADPARHDYMNIRRKVFDREDMQDALFASGGADQPPYPAIQRVDKAAMTLDKYL
;
A
#
# COMPACT_ATOMS: atom_id res chain seq x y z
N MET A 1 44.77 -61.77 18.12
CA MET A 1 44.55 -61.24 16.75
C MET A 1 43.39 -60.24 16.84
N LEU A 2 43.52 -58.94 17.12
CA LEU A 2 44.39 -57.87 16.62
C LEU A 2 44.26 -57.60 15.11
N ALA A 3 43.42 -56.62 14.75
CA ALA A 3 43.65 -55.53 13.77
C ALA A 3 42.32 -54.78 13.54
N ARG A 4 42.08 -53.61 14.16
CA ARG A 4 42.33 -52.27 13.62
C ARG A 4 42.07 -52.14 12.10
N ARG A 5 40.90 -51.61 11.76
CA ARG A 5 40.63 -50.79 10.56
C ARG A 5 39.94 -49.54 11.11
N GLY A 6 40.42 -48.32 10.92
CA GLY A 6 41.14 -47.76 9.80
C GLY A 6 40.36 -46.48 9.46
N VAL A 7 40.72 -45.40 10.16
CA VAL A 7 40.19 -44.05 9.95
C VAL A 7 40.40 -43.69 8.48
N THR A 8 39.32 -43.48 7.74
CA THR A 8 39.38 -42.84 6.43
C THR A 8 38.88 -41.42 6.60
N ALA A 9 39.80 -40.49 6.38
CA ALA A 9 39.57 -39.06 6.39
C ALA A 9 38.53 -38.70 5.32
N ILE A 10 37.51 -37.94 5.73
CA ILE A 10 36.57 -37.28 4.83
C ILE A 10 37.27 -36.02 4.32
N PRO A 11 37.50 -35.85 3.00
CA PRO A 11 38.00 -34.58 2.48
C PRO A 11 36.91 -33.50 2.65
N ALA A 12 37.24 -32.49 3.45
CA ALA A 12 36.49 -31.26 3.60
C ALA A 12 36.48 -30.52 2.25
N GLY A 13 35.30 -30.44 1.64
CA GLY A 13 35.10 -29.82 0.34
C GLY A 13 33.65 -29.41 0.12
N ALA A 14 33.02 -28.80 1.13
CA ALA A 14 31.76 -28.08 0.94
C ALA A 14 32.07 -26.59 1.12
N VAL A 15 32.39 -25.94 0.00
CA VAL A 15 32.39 -24.48 -0.08
C VAL A 15 30.96 -24.05 0.22
N SER A 16 30.77 -23.54 1.44
CA SER A 16 29.57 -22.82 1.85
C SER A 16 29.45 -21.58 0.97
N THR A 17 28.66 -21.69 -0.09
CA THR A 17 28.19 -20.51 -0.83
C THR A 17 27.19 -19.82 0.08
N SER A 18 27.69 -18.83 0.81
CA SER A 18 26.88 -17.85 1.51
C SER A 18 25.76 -17.35 0.58
N PRO A 19 24.48 -17.37 1.01
CA PRO A 19 23.44 -16.78 0.20
C PRO A 19 23.74 -15.29 0.08
N THR A 20 24.05 -14.86 -1.14
CA THR A 20 24.21 -13.45 -1.46
C THR A 20 22.94 -12.74 -1.03
N SER A 21 23.07 -11.78 -0.10
CA SER A 21 21.95 -10.99 0.40
C SER A 21 21.30 -10.28 -0.78
N ALA A 22 20.14 -10.77 -1.23
CA ALA A 22 19.34 -10.04 -2.19
C ALA A 22 19.05 -8.66 -1.60
N PRO A 23 19.22 -7.57 -2.36
CA PRO A 23 18.96 -6.23 -1.86
C PRO A 23 17.49 -6.18 -1.45
N LEU A 24 17.25 -6.03 -0.15
CA LEU A 24 15.94 -5.72 0.40
C LEU A 24 15.45 -4.45 -0.30
N THR A 25 14.50 -4.59 -1.21
CA THR A 25 13.87 -3.47 -1.88
C THR A 25 13.36 -2.53 -0.80
N VAL A 26 13.93 -1.33 -0.75
CA VAL A 26 13.57 -0.30 0.22
C VAL A 26 12.08 -0.04 0.06
N ALA A 27 11.29 -0.49 1.03
CA ALA A 27 9.92 -0.04 1.15
C ALA A 27 9.98 1.47 1.31
N THR A 28 9.58 2.22 0.28
CA THR A 28 9.43 3.67 0.36
C THR A 28 8.44 3.94 1.48
N ARG A 29 8.97 4.34 2.63
CA ARG A 29 8.18 4.66 3.80
C ARG A 29 7.33 5.85 3.42
N CYS A 30 6.02 5.67 3.32
CA CYS A 30 5.11 6.78 3.08
C CYS A 30 5.02 7.57 4.38
N VAL A 31 5.96 8.51 4.56
CA VAL A 31 6.02 9.38 5.74
C VAL A 31 5.09 10.55 5.49
N HIS A 32 3.98 10.60 6.22
CA HIS A 32 3.06 11.73 6.18
C HIS A 32 3.46 12.78 7.22
N ALA A 33 3.63 14.03 6.77
CA ALA A 33 3.80 15.20 7.64
C ALA A 33 2.45 15.82 8.08
N GLY A 34 1.35 15.08 7.89
CA GLY A 34 0.01 15.54 8.26
C GLY A 34 -0.19 15.58 9.78
N ILE A 35 -1.19 16.34 10.22
CA ILE A 35 -1.61 16.39 11.62
C ILE A 35 -2.65 15.29 11.85
N PHE A 36 -2.36 14.36 12.75
CA PHE A 36 -3.25 13.25 13.12
C PHE A 36 -3.93 13.46 14.48
N ASP A 37 -3.38 14.35 15.31
CA ASP A 37 -3.85 14.55 16.67
C ASP A 37 -4.67 15.83 16.81
N HIS A 38 -5.76 15.74 17.58
CA HIS A 38 -6.48 16.90 18.05
C HIS A 38 -5.62 17.66 19.07
N PRO A 39 -5.47 18.99 18.95
CA PRO A 39 -4.71 19.78 19.94
C PRO A 39 -5.33 19.64 21.34
N PRO A 40 -4.54 19.52 22.42
CA PRO A 40 -5.07 19.38 23.77
C PRO A 40 -5.82 20.64 24.21
N PHE A 41 -6.81 20.45 25.10
CA PHE A 41 -7.48 21.58 25.72
C PHE A 41 -6.51 22.36 26.62
N SER A 42 -6.39 23.66 26.32
CA SER A 42 -5.66 24.64 27.13
C SER A 42 -6.57 25.84 27.41
N TYR A 43 -5.99 26.93 27.91
CA TYR A 43 -6.67 28.24 27.86
C TYR A 43 -7.15 28.55 26.43
N ARG A 44 -8.22 29.35 26.33
CA ARG A 44 -8.83 29.72 25.06
C ARG A 44 -7.80 30.41 24.16
N ARG A 45 -7.38 29.72 23.11
CA ARG A 45 -6.48 30.27 22.10
C ARG A 45 -7.22 31.31 21.25
N GLN A 46 -6.63 32.48 21.12
CA GLN A 46 -7.13 33.56 20.27
C GLN A 46 -6.36 33.59 18.96
N HIS A 47 -6.93 34.25 17.95
CA HIS A 47 -6.24 34.42 16.68
C HIS A 47 -5.08 35.40 16.84
N THR A 48 -3.86 34.93 16.62
CA THR A 48 -2.60 35.68 16.70
C THR A 48 -1.68 35.23 15.57
N PHE A 49 -0.54 35.87 15.39
CA PHE A 49 0.39 35.53 14.30
C PHE A 49 0.87 34.07 14.30
N ASN A 50 1.04 33.46 15.48
CA ASN A 50 1.53 32.07 15.62
C ASN A 50 0.48 31.09 16.17
N THR A 51 -0.67 31.57 16.64
CA THR A 51 -1.68 30.70 17.24
C THR A 51 -3.06 30.93 16.65
N LEU A 52 -3.73 29.84 16.32
CA LEU A 52 -5.10 29.81 15.85
C LEU A 52 -6.02 29.26 16.94
N PRO A 53 -7.30 29.67 16.96
CA PRO A 53 -8.31 29.03 17.79
C PRO A 53 -8.35 27.51 17.58
N MET A 54 -8.73 26.79 18.64
CA MET A 54 -8.66 25.33 18.66
C MET A 54 -9.59 24.68 17.61
N HIS A 55 -10.82 25.18 17.51
CA HIS A 55 -11.78 24.74 16.50
C HIS A 55 -11.86 25.72 15.33
N ASP A 56 -10.73 26.27 14.88
CA ASP A 56 -10.69 27.13 13.69
C ASP A 56 -10.95 26.33 12.39
N ALA A 57 -11.47 26.98 11.35
CA ALA A 57 -11.83 26.39 10.06
C ALA A 57 -10.63 25.84 9.28
N ASN A 58 -9.42 26.38 9.48
CA ASN A 58 -8.21 25.92 8.80
C ASN A 58 -7.73 24.53 9.27
N ARG A 59 -8.24 24.04 10.40
CA ARG A 59 -7.87 22.71 10.93
C ARG A 59 -8.76 21.62 10.33
N PHE A 60 -8.14 20.48 10.01
CA PHE A 60 -8.80 19.28 9.50
C PHE A 60 -9.73 19.55 8.30
N GLY A 61 -9.36 20.50 7.43
CA GLY A 61 -10.13 20.85 6.23
C GLY A 61 -11.56 21.33 6.55
N GLY A 62 -11.74 22.14 7.59
CA GLY A 62 -13.04 22.69 7.99
C GLY A 62 -13.89 21.77 8.86
N ARG A 63 -13.47 20.51 9.08
CA ARG A 63 -14.26 19.53 9.87
C ARG A 63 -14.39 19.90 11.35
N THR A 64 -13.56 20.80 11.86
CA THR A 64 -13.74 21.37 13.20
C THR A 64 -15.08 22.09 13.38
N ALA A 65 -15.81 22.43 12.31
CA ALA A 65 -17.18 22.93 12.39
C ALA A 65 -18.10 22.02 13.21
N TYR A 66 -17.95 20.69 13.09
CA TYR A 66 -18.75 19.72 13.85
C TYR A 66 -18.49 19.77 15.36
N LEU A 67 -17.27 20.17 15.75
CA LEU A 67 -16.79 20.19 17.13
C LEU A 67 -16.91 21.59 17.75
N ARG A 68 -17.21 22.61 16.96
CA ARG A 68 -17.20 24.01 17.39
C ARG A 68 -18.42 24.34 18.25
N GLU A 69 -18.18 25.01 19.36
CA GLU A 69 -19.19 25.80 20.07
C GLU A 69 -18.85 27.28 19.92
N ILE A 70 -19.78 28.07 19.37
CA ILE A 70 -19.54 29.46 18.99
C ILE A 70 -19.91 30.40 20.14
N GLY A 71 -19.03 31.36 20.43
CA GLY A 71 -19.30 32.46 21.37
C GLY A 71 -18.76 32.24 22.79
N PRO A 72 -19.01 33.20 23.71
CA PRO A 72 -18.75 33.00 25.13
C PRO A 72 -19.79 32.02 25.70
N ILE A 73 -19.32 30.88 26.21
CA ILE A 73 -20.19 29.78 26.66
C ILE A 73 -20.29 29.80 28.18
N ASP A 74 -21.51 29.95 28.69
CA ASP A 74 -21.81 29.71 30.10
C ASP A 74 -21.81 28.21 30.38
N HIS A 75 -20.68 27.68 30.83
CA HIS A 75 -20.48 26.24 31.08
C HIS A 75 -21.49 25.60 32.03
N LYS A 76 -22.22 26.39 32.83
CA LYS A 76 -23.27 25.92 33.73
C LYS A 76 -24.63 25.73 33.05
N LYS A 77 -24.92 26.51 32.01
CA LYS A 77 -26.26 26.60 31.40
C LYS A 77 -26.29 26.05 29.98
N LYS A 78 -25.16 26.05 29.27
CA LYS A 78 -25.09 25.73 27.85
C LYS A 78 -23.76 25.04 27.54
N GLY A 79 -23.84 24.02 26.69
CA GLY A 79 -22.68 23.31 26.16
C GLY A 79 -22.99 21.84 25.92
N ARG A 80 -22.37 21.28 24.88
CA ARG A 80 -22.41 19.85 24.56
C ARG A 80 -21.11 19.24 25.06
N LEU A 81 -21.20 18.37 26.05
CA LEU A 81 -20.05 17.78 26.74
C LEU A 81 -19.07 17.08 25.78
N PHE A 82 -19.58 16.39 24.76
CA PHE A 82 -18.74 15.70 23.78
C PHE A 82 -17.80 16.63 22.98
N LYS A 83 -18.13 17.93 22.87
CA LYS A 83 -17.29 18.93 22.19
C LYS A 83 -16.11 19.39 23.06
N ARG A 84 -16.05 18.93 24.33
CA ARG A 84 -15.03 19.27 25.32
C ARG A 84 -14.25 18.06 25.81
N ASP A 85 -14.79 16.86 25.57
CA ASP A 85 -14.17 15.61 25.97
C ASP A 85 -13.06 15.23 24.99
N LEU A 86 -11.81 15.25 25.45
CA LEU A 86 -10.64 15.03 24.59
C LEU A 86 -10.64 13.64 23.90
N PRO A 87 -10.95 12.52 24.58
CA PRO A 87 -11.10 11.21 23.94
C PRO A 87 -12.13 11.21 22.81
N THR A 88 -13.31 11.79 23.04
CA THR A 88 -14.36 11.86 22.00
C THR A 88 -13.93 12.72 20.81
N LEU A 89 -13.24 13.85 21.05
CA LEU A 89 -12.71 14.68 19.98
C LEU A 89 -11.65 13.95 19.16
N GLN A 90 -10.70 13.30 19.83
CA GLN A 90 -9.63 12.54 19.17
C GLN A 90 -10.21 11.42 18.32
N PHE A 91 -11.19 10.68 18.85
CA PHE A 91 -11.88 9.63 18.09
C PHE A 91 -12.49 10.16 16.78
N ASN A 92 -13.14 11.33 16.81
CA ASN A 92 -13.68 11.94 15.59
C ASN A 92 -12.58 12.35 14.60
N VAL A 93 -11.47 12.87 15.09
CA VAL A 93 -10.30 13.20 14.26
C VAL A 93 -9.70 11.95 13.64
N ASP A 94 -9.56 10.86 14.40
CA ASP A 94 -9.04 9.58 13.91
C ASP A 94 -9.92 9.01 12.81
N VAL A 95 -11.25 9.06 12.98
CA VAL A 95 -12.21 8.67 11.94
C VAL A 95 -12.01 9.52 10.67
N TRP A 96 -11.77 10.82 10.82
CA TRP A 96 -11.50 11.69 9.67
C TRP A 96 -10.17 11.37 8.98
N CYS A 97 -9.12 11.12 9.74
CA CYS A 97 -7.83 10.67 9.22
C CYS A 97 -7.96 9.34 8.47
N ALA A 98 -8.69 8.37 9.04
CA ALA A 98 -8.99 7.09 8.42
C ALA A 98 -9.74 7.27 7.09
N GLN A 99 -10.76 8.12 7.05
CA GLN A 99 -11.48 8.46 5.82
C GLN A 99 -10.57 9.07 4.75
N GLN A 100 -9.64 9.96 5.14
CA GLN A 100 -8.72 10.58 4.18
C GLN A 100 -7.73 9.56 3.62
N THR A 101 -7.17 8.68 4.47
CA THR A 101 -6.28 7.60 4.03
C THR A 101 -7.01 6.63 3.12
N LEU A 102 -8.22 6.20 3.50
CA LEU A 102 -9.07 5.32 2.70
C LEU A 102 -9.35 5.95 1.34
N ARG A 103 -9.82 7.21 1.29
CA ARG A 103 -10.09 7.93 0.04
C ARG A 103 -8.86 7.99 -0.87
N LYS A 104 -7.68 8.29 -0.31
CA LYS A 104 -6.44 8.36 -1.10
C LYS A 104 -6.03 6.98 -1.64
N GLN A 105 -6.16 5.93 -0.83
CA GLN A 105 -5.88 4.56 -1.25
C GLN A 105 -6.82 4.10 -2.37
N TRP A 106 -8.11 4.36 -2.24
CA TRP A 106 -9.10 4.04 -3.29
C TRP A 106 -8.91 4.88 -4.56
N LYS A 107 -8.58 6.17 -4.44
CA LYS A 107 -8.29 7.01 -5.62
C LYS A 107 -7.01 6.56 -6.33
N GLY A 108 -6.04 6.02 -5.60
CA GLY A 108 -4.80 5.49 -6.18
C GLY A 108 -4.95 4.12 -6.84
N ARG A 109 -6.17 3.56 -6.90
CA ARG A 109 -6.46 2.29 -7.56
C ARG A 109 -6.87 2.55 -9.01
N ASP A 110 -6.07 2.05 -9.93
CA ASP A 110 -6.23 2.10 -11.38
C ASP A 110 -6.55 0.71 -11.98
N TRP A 111 -7.01 -0.22 -11.14
CA TRP A 111 -7.25 -1.62 -11.48
C TRP A 111 -8.50 -2.17 -10.80
N ASP A 112 -9.11 -3.19 -11.40
CA ASP A 112 -10.24 -3.93 -10.85
C ASP A 112 -9.81 -5.35 -10.45
N VAL A 113 -10.55 -5.98 -9.53
CA VAL A 113 -10.38 -7.41 -9.25
C VAL A 113 -11.37 -8.14 -10.12
N VAL A 114 -10.88 -9.07 -10.94
CA VAL A 114 -11.71 -9.95 -11.76
C VAL A 114 -11.54 -11.37 -11.25
N GLU A 115 -12.65 -12.03 -10.95
CA GLU A 115 -12.66 -13.45 -10.64
C GLU A 115 -12.64 -14.22 -11.95
N MET A 116 -11.62 -15.06 -12.13
CA MET A 116 -11.43 -15.84 -13.35
C MET A 116 -11.18 -17.31 -13.03
N PRO A 117 -11.57 -18.24 -13.93
CA PRO A 117 -11.23 -19.64 -13.77
C PRO A 117 -9.71 -19.83 -13.65
N PHE A 118 -9.30 -20.74 -12.76
CA PHE A 118 -7.89 -20.96 -12.44
C PHE A 118 -7.05 -21.34 -13.67
N GLU A 119 -7.63 -22.06 -14.63
CA GLU A 119 -6.96 -22.48 -15.87
C GLU A 119 -6.57 -21.29 -16.77
N MET A 120 -7.36 -20.22 -16.77
CA MET A 120 -7.13 -19.01 -17.57
C MET A 120 -6.27 -17.98 -16.84
N ALA A 121 -5.96 -18.21 -15.57
CA ALA A 121 -5.14 -17.29 -14.79
C ALA A 121 -3.67 -17.31 -15.27
N PRO A 122 -2.96 -16.17 -15.16
CA PRO A 122 -1.53 -16.09 -15.43
C PRO A 122 -0.73 -17.15 -14.67
N LYS A 123 0.36 -17.65 -15.27
CA LYS A 123 1.20 -18.73 -14.71
C LYS A 123 1.68 -18.46 -13.28
N GLU A 124 1.91 -17.20 -12.93
CA GLU A 124 2.35 -16.79 -11.60
C GLU A 124 1.26 -16.93 -10.51
N LEU A 125 -0.01 -16.96 -10.92
CA LEU A 125 -1.18 -17.21 -10.08
C LEU A 125 -1.62 -18.68 -10.09
N GLN A 126 -0.99 -19.53 -10.91
CA GLN A 126 -1.22 -20.98 -10.93
C GLN A 126 -0.58 -21.69 -9.72
N ARG A 127 -0.84 -21.16 -8.52
CA ARG A 127 -0.35 -21.64 -7.23
C ARG A 127 -1.28 -21.17 -6.12
N VAL A 128 -1.10 -21.73 -4.92
CA VAL A 128 -1.84 -21.28 -3.74
C VAL A 128 -1.29 -19.94 -3.26
N VAL A 129 -2.16 -18.94 -3.18
CA VAL A 129 -1.85 -17.63 -2.59
C VAL A 129 -2.62 -17.51 -1.28
N PRO A 130 -1.95 -17.53 -0.12
CA PRO A 130 -2.59 -17.37 1.19
C PRO A 130 -3.36 -16.06 1.28
N GLU A 131 -4.31 -15.97 2.21
CA GLU A 131 -5.06 -14.75 2.50
C GLU A 131 -4.22 -13.67 3.19
N LYS A 132 -4.76 -12.43 3.27
CA LYS A 132 -3.98 -11.26 3.68
C LYS A 132 -3.55 -11.40 5.14
N TYR A 133 -2.26 -11.19 5.37
CA TYR A 133 -1.64 -11.28 6.70
C TYR A 133 -1.66 -12.69 7.32
N THR A 134 -1.87 -13.73 6.50
CA THR A 134 -1.74 -15.13 6.94
C THR A 134 -0.28 -15.58 6.96
N ASP A 135 0.44 -15.35 5.88
CA ASP A 135 1.85 -15.74 5.71
C ASP A 135 2.76 -14.53 5.43
N VAL A 136 4.06 -14.80 5.32
CA VAL A 136 5.08 -13.83 4.89
C VAL A 136 4.72 -13.28 3.49
N PRO A 137 4.95 -11.98 3.21
CA PRO A 137 4.72 -11.41 1.88
C PRO A 137 5.40 -12.23 0.77
N MET A 138 4.60 -12.78 -0.15
CA MET A 138 5.08 -13.65 -1.21
C MET A 138 5.52 -12.86 -2.45
N MET A 139 6.63 -13.30 -3.03
CA MET A 139 7.17 -12.79 -4.29
C MET A 139 6.44 -13.41 -5.50
N ALA A 140 6.26 -12.63 -6.58
CA ALA A 140 5.55 -13.02 -7.79
C ALA A 140 6.23 -14.19 -8.53
N ASP A 141 7.48 -14.04 -8.95
CA ASP A 141 8.24 -15.14 -9.58
C ASP A 141 9.76 -14.97 -9.37
N PRO A 142 10.30 -15.49 -8.25
CA PRO A 142 11.73 -15.41 -7.95
C PRO A 142 12.62 -16.09 -8.99
N ALA A 143 12.12 -17.12 -9.70
CA ALA A 143 12.89 -17.87 -10.69
C ALA A 143 13.14 -17.03 -11.96
N ARG A 144 12.25 -16.06 -12.24
CA ARG A 144 12.37 -15.10 -13.35
C ARG A 144 12.87 -13.73 -12.92
N HIS A 145 13.43 -13.63 -11.70
CA HIS A 145 13.89 -12.38 -11.10
C HIS A 145 12.78 -11.34 -10.88
N ASP A 146 11.52 -11.75 -10.75
CA ASP A 146 10.41 -10.88 -10.32
C ASP A 146 10.14 -11.06 -8.82
N TYR A 147 10.75 -10.17 -8.04
CA TYR A 147 10.65 -10.15 -6.57
C TYR A 147 9.51 -9.25 -6.05
N MET A 148 8.61 -8.79 -6.92
CA MET A 148 7.47 -7.96 -6.52
C MET A 148 6.48 -8.75 -5.66
N ASN A 149 5.77 -8.06 -4.77
CA ASN A 149 4.72 -8.71 -3.97
C ASN A 149 3.55 -9.13 -4.87
N ILE A 150 3.22 -10.42 -4.89
CA ILE A 150 2.13 -10.97 -5.73
C ILE A 150 0.79 -10.25 -5.51
N ARG A 151 0.49 -9.80 -4.28
CA ARG A 151 -0.75 -9.08 -3.94
C ARG A 151 -0.87 -7.69 -4.56
N ARG A 152 0.26 -7.11 -4.98
CA ARG A 152 0.34 -5.77 -5.57
C ARG A 152 0.60 -5.82 -7.06
N LYS A 153 0.77 -7.01 -7.63
CA LYS A 153 0.95 -7.17 -9.06
C LYS A 153 -0.39 -6.92 -9.75
N VAL A 154 -0.36 -6.02 -10.72
CA VAL A 154 -1.48 -5.66 -11.58
C VAL A 154 -1.15 -6.20 -12.97
N PHE A 155 -2.15 -6.73 -13.66
CA PHE A 155 -2.02 -7.25 -15.02
C PHE A 155 -2.70 -6.28 -15.98
N ASP A 156 -2.04 -6.05 -17.12
CA ASP A 156 -2.59 -5.21 -18.18
C ASP A 156 -3.84 -5.87 -18.77
N ARG A 157 -4.88 -5.07 -18.97
CA ARG A 157 -6.17 -5.57 -19.49
C ARG A 157 -6.00 -6.10 -20.91
N GLU A 158 -5.15 -5.45 -21.68
CA GLU A 158 -4.83 -5.72 -23.07
C GLU A 158 -4.18 -7.09 -23.26
N ASP A 159 -3.31 -7.49 -22.33
CA ASP A 159 -2.63 -8.80 -22.32
C ASP A 159 -3.58 -9.92 -21.85
N MET A 160 -4.67 -9.59 -21.15
CA MET A 160 -5.64 -10.54 -20.60
C MET A 160 -6.94 -10.64 -21.42
N GLN A 161 -7.01 -10.02 -22.60
CA GLN A 161 -8.26 -9.91 -23.37
C GLN A 161 -8.86 -11.25 -23.76
N ASP A 162 -8.03 -12.23 -24.14
CA ASP A 162 -8.50 -13.56 -24.51
C ASP A 162 -9.22 -14.22 -23.33
N ALA A 163 -8.65 -14.13 -22.12
CA ALA A 163 -9.26 -14.71 -20.92
C ALA A 163 -10.52 -13.95 -20.47
N LEU A 164 -10.58 -12.64 -20.69
CA LEU A 164 -11.68 -11.79 -20.23
C LEU A 164 -12.87 -11.73 -21.21
N PHE A 165 -12.64 -11.90 -22.51
CA PHE A 165 -13.63 -11.64 -23.57
C PHE A 165 -13.83 -12.78 -24.57
N ALA A 166 -13.18 -13.95 -24.40
CA ALA A 166 -13.26 -15.09 -25.34
C ALA A 166 -14.68 -15.57 -25.70
N SER A 167 -15.70 -15.23 -24.90
CA SER A 167 -17.09 -15.66 -25.12
C SER A 167 -17.95 -14.68 -25.95
N GLY A 168 -17.37 -13.58 -26.45
CA GLY A 168 -18.13 -12.47 -27.05
C GLY A 168 -18.43 -12.52 -28.55
N GLY A 169 -17.96 -13.51 -29.31
CA GLY A 169 -18.33 -13.70 -30.72
C GLY A 169 -17.86 -12.62 -31.71
N ALA A 170 -16.97 -11.72 -31.30
CA ALA A 170 -16.30 -10.80 -32.22
C ALA A 170 -14.91 -11.36 -32.55
N ASP A 171 -14.62 -11.59 -33.85
CA ASP A 171 -13.32 -12.03 -34.36
C ASP A 171 -12.16 -11.06 -34.05
N GLN A 172 -12.43 -9.96 -33.35
CA GLN A 172 -11.48 -8.92 -33.00
C GLN A 172 -11.55 -8.57 -31.51
N PRO A 173 -10.41 -8.54 -30.80
CA PRO A 173 -10.37 -8.14 -29.39
C PRO A 173 -10.84 -6.68 -29.21
N PRO A 174 -11.56 -6.36 -28.12
CA PRO A 174 -12.16 -5.05 -27.92
C PRO A 174 -11.13 -3.91 -27.71
N TYR A 175 -9.92 -4.23 -27.28
CA TYR A 175 -8.82 -3.28 -27.10
C TYR A 175 -7.67 -3.62 -28.06
N PRO A 176 -7.01 -2.61 -28.65
CA PRO A 176 -5.82 -2.83 -29.47
C PRO A 176 -4.67 -3.36 -28.62
N ALA A 177 -3.77 -4.14 -29.24
CA ALA A 177 -2.58 -4.65 -28.58
C ALA A 177 -1.63 -3.52 -28.16
N ILE A 178 -0.90 -3.73 -27.06
CA ILE A 178 0.09 -2.77 -26.55
C ILE A 178 1.24 -2.65 -27.54
N GLN A 179 1.53 -1.41 -27.96
CA GLN A 179 2.74 -1.10 -28.71
C GLN A 179 3.92 -1.02 -27.74
N ARG A 180 4.85 -1.98 -27.83
CA ARG A 180 6.05 -2.01 -27.00
C ARG A 180 7.20 -1.28 -27.69
N VAL A 181 7.97 -0.53 -26.92
CA VAL A 181 9.16 0.18 -27.42
C VAL A 181 10.27 -0.84 -27.67
N ASP A 182 10.81 -0.83 -28.89
CA ASP A 182 12.01 -1.61 -29.20
C ASP A 182 13.22 -0.98 -28.51
N LYS A 183 13.77 -1.70 -27.52
CA LYS A 183 14.95 -1.27 -26.78
C LYS A 183 16.23 -1.33 -27.61
N ALA A 184 16.24 -2.00 -28.76
CA ALA A 184 17.38 -2.04 -29.67
C ALA A 184 17.38 -0.87 -30.68
N ALA A 185 16.21 -0.32 -31.02
CA ALA A 185 16.06 0.77 -31.98
C ALA A 185 16.91 2.01 -31.65
N MET A 186 17.51 2.61 -32.68
CA MET A 186 18.26 3.86 -32.56
C MET A 186 17.27 5.01 -32.45
N THR A 187 17.28 5.63 -31.28
CA THR A 187 16.30 6.59 -30.80
C THR A 187 17.04 7.76 -30.15
N LEU A 188 16.35 8.88 -29.96
CA LEU A 188 16.96 10.15 -29.54
C LEU A 188 17.81 10.03 -28.26
N ASP A 189 17.42 9.16 -27.32
CA ASP A 189 18.15 8.87 -26.08
C ASP A 189 19.52 8.23 -26.32
N LYS A 190 19.70 7.56 -27.45
CA LYS A 190 20.97 6.97 -27.90
C LYS A 190 21.81 7.92 -28.77
N TYR A 191 21.32 9.14 -29.00
CA TYR A 191 21.99 10.16 -29.82
C TYR A 191 22.35 9.69 -31.25
N LEU A 192 21.62 8.69 -31.78
CA LEU A 192 21.82 8.13 -33.12
C LEU A 192 20.48 7.94 -33.82
#